data_AF-A0A9Q0Y9S6-F1
#
_entry.id   AF-A0A9Q0Y9S6-F1
#
_cell.length_a   1.000
_cell.length_b   1.000
_cell.length_c   1.000
_cell.angle_alpha   90.00
_cell.angle_beta   90.00
_cell.angle_gamma   90.00
#
_symmetry.space_group_name_H-M   'P 1'
#
loop_
_entity.id
_entity.type
_entity.pdbx_description
1 polymer ?
#
loop_
_entity_poly.entity_id
_entity_poly.type
_entity_poly.pdbx_seq_one_letter_code
_entity_poly.pdbx_strand_id
1 'polypeptide(L)'
;MNVFSFYNPYKVCPPGLHLSLGLYLKHFNSFESACHLLDIKISQTLENSSQDLNADFLKTAEKYARARQLDEGADGLDDSANILIEHLATIQEQTTAVVYHQTIQEKLKERDNLRNEAESIRKGAKLSFDKGPLVKQLDATLQKFRVARQAYHGKSFVGNHVHRCCQKENIDLLMADVVNLTNQLCPDLVEEAKAMTDKYKVLFRLFGTCHKQYNTADFHSDEDIHALELTIRSYLQYFRTKFGNETIPPKMHILEDHVVPFIKKWHVGLGFLGEQGVESVHARLNSIKYNVRGLKDDLDILKSVMVTHWVQTRPGAHSIR
;
A
#
# COMPACT_ATOMS: atom_id res chain seq x y z
N MET A 1 -17.56 6.73 -46.12
CA MET A 1 -17.37 7.89 -45.23
C MET A 1 -17.47 7.41 -43.79
N ASN A 2 -16.33 7.27 -43.11
CA ASN A 2 -16.27 6.88 -41.70
C ASN A 2 -16.48 8.11 -40.82
N VAL A 3 -17.54 8.12 -40.01
CA VAL A 3 -17.96 9.25 -39.15
C VAL A 3 -17.33 9.16 -37.74
N PHE A 4 -16.19 8.48 -37.59
CA PHE A 4 -15.48 8.33 -36.30
C PHE A 4 -14.08 8.95 -36.34
N SER A 5 -13.95 10.21 -36.75
CA SER A 5 -12.66 10.94 -36.77
C SER A 5 -12.74 12.34 -36.15
N PHE A 6 -13.45 12.49 -35.03
CA PHE A 6 -13.57 13.80 -34.36
C PHE A 6 -13.05 13.89 -32.92
N TYR A 7 -12.37 12.87 -32.40
CA TYR A 7 -11.62 13.02 -31.16
C TYR A 7 -10.12 13.04 -31.45
N ASN A 8 -9.55 14.25 -31.52
CA ASN A 8 -8.10 14.42 -31.40
C ASN A 8 -7.78 14.38 -29.89
N PRO A 9 -7.22 13.27 -29.36
CA PRO A 9 -6.99 13.12 -27.92
C PRO A 9 -6.04 14.19 -27.36
N TYR A 10 -5.27 14.88 -28.22
CA TYR A 10 -4.33 15.94 -27.83
C TYR A 10 -4.99 17.32 -27.62
N LYS A 11 -6.33 17.39 -27.55
CA LYS A 11 -7.06 18.63 -27.22
C LYS A 11 -7.51 18.69 -25.75
N VAL A 12 -7.50 17.57 -25.03
CA VAL A 12 -7.93 17.51 -23.62
C VAL A 12 -6.72 17.33 -22.74
N CYS A 13 -6.57 18.17 -21.72
CA CYS A 13 -5.52 18.05 -20.72
C CYS A 13 -5.69 16.73 -19.94
N PRO A 14 -4.68 15.85 -19.90
CA PRO A 14 -4.71 14.69 -19.01
C PRO A 14 -4.90 15.13 -17.55
N PRO A 15 -5.75 14.45 -16.76
CA PRO A 15 -6.08 14.88 -15.41
C PRO A 15 -4.94 14.56 -14.42
N GLY A 16 -3.89 15.39 -14.41
CA GLY A 16 -2.64 15.15 -13.68
C GLY A 16 -2.82 14.85 -12.19
N LEU A 17 -3.76 15.53 -11.51
CA LEU A 17 -4.10 15.26 -10.12
C LEU A 17 -4.68 13.85 -9.94
N HIS A 18 -5.68 13.47 -10.74
CA HIS A 18 -6.30 12.16 -10.66
C HIS A 18 -5.36 11.01 -11.06
N LEU A 19 -4.41 11.25 -11.97
CA LEU A 19 -3.32 10.34 -12.29
C LEU A 19 -2.46 10.11 -11.04
N SER A 20 -1.96 11.20 -10.43
CA SER A 20 -1.12 11.15 -9.23
C SER A 20 -1.80 10.38 -8.09
N LEU A 21 -3.04 10.76 -7.77
CA LEU A 21 -3.83 10.15 -6.70
C LEU A 21 -4.10 8.66 -6.95
N GLY A 22 -4.55 8.32 -8.16
CA GLY A 22 -4.95 6.95 -8.48
C GLY A 22 -3.78 5.98 -8.53
N LEU A 23 -2.66 6.41 -9.11
CA LEU A 23 -1.48 5.56 -9.24
C LEU A 23 -0.77 5.38 -7.90
N TYR A 24 -0.61 6.46 -7.12
CA TYR A 24 -0.05 6.35 -5.79
C TYR A 24 -0.89 5.45 -4.88
N LEU A 25 -2.22 5.62 -4.87
CA LEU A 25 -3.12 4.78 -4.08
C LEU A 25 -3.03 3.31 -4.48
N LYS A 26 -2.98 2.99 -5.78
CA LYS A 26 -2.79 1.61 -6.26
C LYS A 26 -1.51 1.00 -5.69
N HIS A 27 -0.38 1.70 -5.83
CA HIS A 27 0.92 1.22 -5.35
C HIS A 27 0.96 1.08 -3.85
N PHE A 28 0.39 2.04 -3.12
CA PHE A 28 0.31 2.01 -1.67
C PHE A 28 -0.56 0.85 -1.18
N ASN A 29 -1.71 0.59 -1.81
CA ASN A 29 -2.56 -0.55 -1.44
C ASN A 29 -1.88 -1.90 -1.72
N SER A 30 -1.13 -1.99 -2.83
CA SER A 30 -0.31 -3.17 -3.14
C SER A 30 0.78 -3.38 -2.09
N PHE A 31 1.46 -2.30 -1.68
CA PHE A 31 2.46 -2.33 -0.60
C PHE A 31 1.85 -2.69 0.77
N GLU A 32 0.72 -2.08 1.15
CA GLU A 32 -0.03 -2.38 2.37
C GLU A 32 -0.43 -3.87 2.39
N SER A 33 -0.79 -4.44 1.24
CA SER A 33 -1.11 -5.86 1.11
C SER A 33 0.12 -6.77 1.25
N ALA A 34 1.28 -6.36 0.74
CA ALA A 34 2.54 -7.08 0.95
C ALA A 34 2.97 -7.05 2.43
N CYS A 35 2.80 -5.90 3.11
CA CYS A 35 3.03 -5.81 4.56
C CYS A 35 2.08 -6.72 5.34
N HIS A 36 0.81 -6.81 4.94
CA HIS A 36 -0.14 -7.72 5.59
C HIS A 36 0.24 -9.20 5.44
N LEU A 37 0.74 -9.61 4.27
CA LEU A 37 1.26 -10.97 4.09
C LEU A 37 2.46 -11.25 4.99
N LEU A 38 3.32 -10.25 5.20
CA LEU A 38 4.42 -10.35 6.14
C LEU A 38 3.93 -10.39 7.60
N ASP A 39 2.91 -9.62 7.96
CA ASP A 39 2.25 -9.71 9.28
C ASP A 39 1.72 -11.11 9.56
N ILE A 40 1.10 -11.77 8.56
CA ILE A 40 0.64 -13.16 8.69
C ILE A 40 1.83 -14.09 8.98
N LYS A 41 2.93 -13.97 8.24
CA LYS A 41 4.14 -14.77 8.48
C LYS A 41 4.73 -14.52 9.86
N ILE A 42 4.82 -13.26 10.30
CA ILE A 42 5.27 -12.91 11.66
C ILE A 42 4.36 -13.57 12.69
N SER A 43 3.04 -13.54 12.51
CA SER A 43 2.11 -14.18 13.45
C SER A 43 2.30 -15.70 13.54
N GLN A 44 2.83 -16.34 12.48
CA GLN A 44 3.11 -17.78 12.47
C GLN A 44 4.38 -18.13 13.22
N THR A 45 5.36 -17.22 13.24
CA THR A 45 6.68 -17.45 13.83
C THR A 45 6.84 -16.87 15.23
N LEU A 46 5.99 -15.92 15.64
CA LEU A 46 6.10 -15.20 16.90
C LEU A 46 6.10 -16.15 18.11
N GLU A 47 7.18 -16.17 18.88
CA GLU A 47 7.30 -16.92 20.13
C GLU A 47 7.14 -15.95 21.29
N ASN A 48 5.96 -15.98 21.93
CA ASN A 48 5.63 -15.25 23.17
C ASN A 48 6.07 -13.78 23.21
N SER A 49 5.28 -12.86 22.65
CA SER A 49 5.58 -11.43 22.78
C SER A 49 4.91 -10.82 24.02
N SER A 50 5.73 -10.22 24.88
CA SER A 50 5.34 -9.27 25.93
C SER A 50 5.14 -7.83 25.40
N GLN A 51 5.00 -7.66 24.08
CA GLN A 51 4.91 -6.36 23.43
C GLN A 51 3.46 -5.86 23.36
N ASP A 52 3.33 -4.53 23.31
CA ASP A 52 2.07 -3.76 23.18
C ASP A 52 1.48 -3.89 21.76
N LEU A 53 1.24 -5.13 21.35
CA LEU A 53 0.68 -5.49 20.05
C LEU A 53 -0.84 -5.57 20.14
N ASN A 54 -1.49 -5.51 18.99
CA ASN A 54 -2.94 -5.61 18.94
C ASN A 54 -3.42 -6.98 19.47
N ALA A 55 -4.46 -6.96 20.31
CA ALA A 55 -5.03 -8.18 20.89
C ALA A 55 -5.46 -9.22 19.84
N ASP A 56 -6.00 -8.80 18.69
CA ASP A 56 -6.39 -9.75 17.63
C ASP A 56 -5.17 -10.38 16.94
N PHE A 57 -4.09 -9.62 16.81
CA PHE A 57 -2.81 -10.12 16.30
C PHE A 57 -2.20 -11.15 17.26
N LEU A 58 -2.13 -10.81 18.56
CA LEU A 58 -1.66 -11.72 19.60
C LEU A 58 -2.48 -13.00 19.66
N LYS A 59 -3.81 -12.90 19.65
CA LYS A 59 -4.71 -14.07 19.61
C LYS A 59 -4.48 -14.95 18.37
N THR A 60 -4.13 -14.34 17.24
CA THR A 60 -3.80 -15.09 16.02
C THR A 60 -2.44 -15.77 16.15
N ALA A 61 -1.46 -15.07 16.72
CA ALA A 61 -0.13 -15.64 16.99
C ALA A 61 -0.19 -16.78 18.01
N GLU A 62 -0.98 -16.67 19.07
CA GLU A 62 -1.23 -17.72 20.05
C GLU A 62 -1.83 -18.98 19.42
N LYS A 63 -2.77 -18.82 18.46
CA LYS A 63 -3.30 -19.95 17.70
C LYS A 63 -2.20 -20.66 16.91
N TYR A 64 -1.33 -19.91 16.23
CA TYR A 64 -0.22 -20.51 15.49
C TYR A 64 0.84 -21.13 16.41
N ALA A 65 1.11 -20.52 17.56
CA ALA A 65 1.99 -21.10 18.58
C ALA A 65 1.42 -22.43 19.10
N ARG A 66 0.12 -22.50 19.40
CA ARG A 66 -0.54 -23.75 19.79
C ARG A 66 -0.48 -24.80 18.68
N ALA A 67 -0.70 -24.41 17.42
CA ALA A 67 -0.58 -25.33 16.30
C ALA A 67 0.85 -25.93 16.23
N ARG A 68 1.89 -25.11 16.37
CA ARG A 68 3.29 -25.56 16.40
C ARG A 68 3.57 -26.52 17.55
N GLN A 69 3.08 -26.25 18.76
CA GLN A 69 3.23 -27.16 19.90
C GLN A 69 2.59 -28.54 19.63
N LEU A 70 1.46 -28.56 18.92
CA LEU A 70 0.83 -29.82 18.51
C LEU A 70 1.66 -30.55 17.44
N ASP A 71 2.27 -29.83 16.50
CA ASP A 71 3.17 -30.42 15.51
C ASP A 71 4.44 -30.99 16.17
N GLU A 72 5.07 -30.25 17.07
CA GLU A 72 6.24 -30.71 17.84
C GLU A 72 5.90 -31.95 18.67
N GLY A 73 4.71 -31.98 19.28
CA GLY A 73 4.21 -33.17 19.97
C GLY A 73 3.99 -34.36 19.03
N ALA A 74 3.47 -34.11 17.82
CA ALA A 74 3.29 -35.14 16.80
C ALA A 74 4.63 -35.70 16.30
N ASP A 75 5.62 -34.83 16.10
CA ASP A 75 6.96 -35.23 15.66
C ASP A 75 7.67 -36.03 16.76
N GLY A 76 7.52 -35.66 18.03
CA GLY A 76 8.00 -36.47 19.16
C GLY A 76 7.34 -37.85 19.26
N LEU A 77 6.07 -37.98 18.85
CA LEU A 77 5.40 -39.27 18.74
C LEU A 77 5.91 -40.11 17.56
N ASP A 78 6.22 -39.47 16.42
CA ASP A 78 6.86 -40.13 15.26
C ASP A 78 8.24 -40.69 15.67
N ASP A 79 9.07 -39.88 16.33
CA ASP A 79 10.39 -40.32 16.83
C ASP A 79 10.26 -41.48 17.82
N SER A 80 9.31 -41.38 18.76
CA SER A 80 9.04 -42.45 19.72
C SER A 80 8.54 -43.73 19.05
N ALA A 81 7.69 -43.63 18.02
CA ALA A 81 7.21 -44.77 17.26
C ALA A 81 8.36 -45.44 16.47
N ASN A 82 9.24 -44.66 15.86
CA ASN A 82 10.41 -45.16 15.13
C ASN A 82 11.35 -45.96 16.03
N ILE A 83 11.64 -45.48 17.24
CA ILE A 83 12.45 -46.23 18.22
C ILE A 83 11.79 -47.58 18.58
N LEU A 84 10.47 -47.60 18.78
CA LEU A 84 9.75 -48.84 19.08
C LEU A 84 9.73 -49.81 17.89
N ILE A 85 9.67 -49.31 16.66
CA ILE A 85 9.76 -50.11 15.43
C ILE A 85 11.14 -50.76 15.32
N GLU A 86 12.21 -50.02 15.61
CA GLU A 86 13.57 -50.56 15.64
C GLU A 86 13.72 -51.65 16.70
N HIS A 87 13.19 -51.43 17.91
CA HIS A 87 13.19 -52.45 18.97
C HIS A 87 12.39 -53.70 18.57
N LEU A 88 11.22 -53.54 17.95
CA LEU A 88 10.37 -54.64 17.49
C LEU A 88 11.13 -55.58 16.54
N ALA A 89 12.01 -55.05 15.69
CA ALA A 89 12.81 -55.84 14.75
C ALA A 89 13.80 -56.81 15.43
N THR A 90 14.08 -56.64 16.73
CA THR A 90 15.03 -57.47 17.47
C THR A 90 14.36 -58.51 18.38
N ILE A 91 13.04 -58.44 18.55
CA ILE A 91 12.28 -59.28 19.48
C ILE A 91 11.96 -60.64 18.84
N GLN A 92 12.34 -61.73 19.51
CA GLN A 92 12.04 -63.11 19.07
C GLN A 92 10.75 -63.67 19.68
N GLU A 93 10.24 -63.06 20.75
CA GLU A 93 9.06 -63.54 21.47
C GLU A 93 7.77 -62.92 20.94
N GLN A 94 6.84 -63.77 20.48
CA GLN A 94 5.61 -63.37 19.79
C GLN A 94 4.68 -62.52 20.67
N THR A 95 4.56 -62.85 21.95
CA THR A 95 3.72 -62.12 22.92
C THR A 95 4.20 -60.69 23.10
N THR A 96 5.51 -60.50 23.23
CA THR A 96 6.14 -59.19 23.38
C THR A 96 6.03 -58.36 22.10
N ALA A 97 6.18 -58.98 20.93
CA ALA A 97 6.00 -58.30 19.64
C ALA A 97 4.59 -57.72 19.44
N VAL A 98 3.53 -58.42 19.88
CA VAL A 98 2.14 -57.94 19.79
C VAL A 98 1.93 -56.68 20.63
N VAL A 99 2.49 -56.63 21.84
CA VAL A 99 2.38 -55.46 22.73
C VAL A 99 3.03 -54.23 22.08
N TYR A 100 4.25 -54.37 21.55
CA TYR A 100 4.94 -53.28 20.85
C TYR A 100 4.15 -52.79 19.62
N HIS A 101 3.60 -53.71 18.83
CA HIS A 101 2.78 -53.35 17.66
C HIS A 101 1.57 -52.50 18.07
N GLN A 102 0.88 -52.88 19.15
CA GLN A 102 -0.26 -52.12 19.65
C GLN A 102 0.16 -50.72 20.12
N THR A 103 1.25 -50.60 20.88
CA THR A 103 1.78 -49.30 21.34
C THR A 103 2.19 -48.40 20.17
N ILE A 104 2.79 -48.95 19.11
CA ILE A 104 3.13 -48.19 17.90
C ILE A 104 1.85 -47.66 17.24
N GLN A 105 0.82 -48.49 17.07
CA GLN A 105 -0.44 -48.05 16.46
C GLN A 105 -1.13 -46.96 17.29
N GLU A 106 -1.11 -47.06 18.62
CA GLU A 106 -1.66 -46.04 19.51
C GLU A 106 -0.94 -44.70 19.34
N LYS A 107 0.41 -44.70 19.29
CA LYS A 107 1.22 -43.49 19.05
C LYS A 107 0.95 -42.85 17.69
N LEU A 108 0.88 -43.65 16.62
CA LEU A 108 0.61 -43.15 15.27
C LEU A 108 -0.80 -42.53 15.19
N LYS A 109 -1.79 -43.12 15.86
CA LYS A 109 -3.14 -42.58 15.93
C LYS A 109 -3.18 -41.25 16.71
N GLU A 110 -2.46 -41.16 17.82
CA GLU A 110 -2.36 -39.92 18.60
C GLU A 110 -1.68 -38.81 17.80
N ARG A 111 -0.59 -39.13 17.09
CA ARG A 111 0.07 -38.21 16.15
C ARG A 111 -0.88 -37.66 15.11
N ASP A 112 -1.67 -38.52 14.47
CA ASP A 112 -2.62 -38.10 13.44
C ASP A 112 -3.69 -37.16 14.03
N ASN A 113 -4.13 -37.40 15.25
CA ASN A 113 -5.05 -36.50 15.95
C ASN A 113 -4.41 -35.12 16.20
N LEU A 114 -3.16 -35.07 16.67
CA LEU A 114 -2.44 -33.82 16.90
C LEU A 114 -2.25 -33.02 15.61
N ARG A 115 -1.85 -33.67 14.50
CA ARG A 115 -1.70 -33.02 13.19
C ARG A 115 -3.03 -32.49 12.65
N ASN A 116 -4.11 -33.26 12.80
CA ASN A 116 -5.46 -32.82 12.40
C ASN A 116 -5.94 -31.62 13.22
N GLU A 117 -5.68 -31.61 14.53
CA GLU A 117 -6.01 -30.47 15.40
C GLU A 117 -5.19 -29.23 15.01
N ALA A 118 -3.89 -29.37 14.79
CA ALA A 118 -3.02 -28.29 14.32
C ALA A 118 -3.52 -27.69 13.01
N GLU A 119 -3.91 -28.53 12.04
CA GLU A 119 -4.45 -28.07 10.75
C GLU A 119 -5.78 -27.31 10.93
N SER A 120 -6.68 -27.80 11.78
CA SER A 120 -7.94 -27.13 12.10
C SER A 120 -7.73 -25.75 12.70
N ILE A 121 -6.77 -25.63 13.63
CA ILE A 121 -6.39 -24.34 14.25
C ILE A 121 -5.86 -23.37 13.20
N ARG A 122 -4.96 -23.81 12.31
CA ARG A 122 -4.42 -22.98 11.23
C ARG A 122 -5.52 -22.49 10.28
N LYS A 123 -6.46 -23.35 9.88
CA LYS A 123 -7.62 -22.96 9.04
C LYS A 123 -8.52 -21.93 9.74
N GLY A 124 -8.63 -22.00 11.06
CA GLY A 124 -9.37 -21.04 11.89
C GLY A 124 -8.60 -19.78 12.29
N ALA A 125 -7.31 -19.68 11.98
CA ALA A 125 -6.46 -18.53 12.29
C ALA A 125 -6.48 -17.51 11.14
N LYS A 126 -7.42 -16.57 11.20
CA LYS A 126 -7.53 -15.47 10.24
C LYS A 126 -7.14 -14.15 10.89
N LEU A 127 -6.07 -13.53 10.40
CA LEU A 127 -5.70 -12.17 10.74
C LEU A 127 -6.46 -11.20 9.84
N SER A 128 -7.20 -10.26 10.42
CA SER A 128 -7.80 -9.17 9.64
C SER A 128 -6.73 -8.19 9.18
N PHE A 129 -6.92 -7.63 7.98
CA PHE A 129 -5.97 -6.76 7.30
C PHE A 129 -5.51 -5.56 8.15
N ASP A 130 -6.43 -4.96 8.90
CA ASP A 130 -6.21 -3.77 9.72
C ASP A 130 -5.60 -4.05 11.10
N LYS A 131 -5.37 -5.33 11.45
CA LYS A 131 -4.89 -5.74 12.77
C LYS A 131 -3.39 -6.03 12.83
N GLY A 132 -2.75 -6.21 11.67
CA GLY A 132 -1.32 -6.46 11.57
C GLY A 132 -0.47 -5.27 12.02
N PRO A 133 0.63 -5.50 12.75
CA PRO A 133 1.49 -4.43 13.26
C PRO A 133 2.19 -3.65 12.14
N LEU A 134 2.66 -4.29 11.06
CA LEU A 134 3.30 -3.59 9.95
C LEU A 134 2.31 -2.71 9.20
N VAL A 135 1.09 -3.19 8.92
CA VAL A 135 0.04 -2.36 8.29
C VAL A 135 -0.28 -1.13 9.13
N LYS A 136 -0.39 -1.27 10.45
CA LYS A 136 -0.60 -0.12 11.36
C LYS A 136 0.60 0.82 11.39
N GLN A 137 1.81 0.28 11.33
CA GLN A 137 3.03 1.07 11.28
C GLN A 137 3.04 1.99 10.05
N LEU A 138 2.50 1.56 8.90
CA LEU A 138 2.41 2.42 7.72
C LEU A 138 1.61 3.70 7.99
N ASP A 139 0.45 3.61 8.66
CA ASP A 139 -0.34 4.78 9.03
C ASP A 139 0.39 5.67 10.03
N ALA A 140 1.06 5.08 11.02
CA ALA A 140 1.89 5.83 11.98
C ALA A 140 3.04 6.57 11.27
N THR A 141 3.70 5.92 10.31
CA THR A 141 4.78 6.54 9.53
C THR A 141 4.28 7.64 8.62
N LEU A 142 3.14 7.47 7.94
CA LEU A 142 2.50 8.55 7.16
C LEU A 142 2.23 9.80 8.02
N GLN A 143 1.80 9.62 9.27
CA GLN A 143 1.54 10.73 10.19
C GLN A 143 2.82 11.51 10.54
N LYS A 144 4.00 10.87 10.59
CA LYS A 144 5.29 11.54 10.87
C LYS A 144 5.60 12.67 9.88
N PHE A 145 5.19 12.51 8.62
CA PHE A 145 5.29 13.55 7.58
C PHE A 145 3.93 14.17 7.22
N ARG A 146 3.02 14.22 8.21
CA ARG A 146 1.74 14.95 8.17
C ARG A 146 0.82 14.48 7.04
N VAL A 147 0.77 13.17 6.79
CA VAL A 147 -0.19 12.54 5.89
C VAL A 147 -1.16 11.72 6.72
N ALA A 148 -2.41 12.14 6.78
CA ALA A 148 -3.49 11.41 7.43
C ALA A 148 -4.48 10.95 6.36
N ARG A 149 -4.60 9.64 6.14
CA ARG A 149 -5.55 9.07 5.16
C ARG A 149 -6.98 9.36 5.61
N GLN A 150 -7.84 9.78 4.69
CA GLN A 150 -9.24 10.09 5.02
C GLN A 150 -10.05 8.80 5.16
N ALA A 151 -10.40 8.43 6.40
CA ALA A 151 -11.05 7.15 6.73
C ALA A 151 -12.39 6.92 5.99
N TYR A 152 -13.21 7.96 5.84
CA TYR A 152 -14.55 7.87 5.24
C TYR A 152 -14.59 7.75 3.71
N HIS A 153 -13.43 7.85 3.04
CA HIS A 153 -13.32 7.79 1.59
C HIS A 153 -12.28 6.75 1.15
N GLY A 154 -12.39 5.53 1.69
CA GLY A 154 -11.54 4.40 1.29
C GLY A 154 -10.05 4.60 1.58
N LYS A 155 -9.72 5.30 2.68
CA LYS A 155 -8.34 5.70 3.03
C LYS A 155 -7.64 6.47 1.90
N SER A 156 -8.35 7.40 1.27
CA SER A 156 -7.83 8.17 0.13
C SER A 156 -6.72 9.16 0.51
N PHE A 157 -5.89 9.46 -0.49
CA PHE A 157 -4.89 10.52 -0.46
C PHE A 157 -5.45 11.77 -1.17
N VAL A 158 -5.01 12.95 -0.72
CA VAL A 158 -5.22 14.22 -1.45
C VAL A 158 -3.93 14.64 -2.14
N GLY A 159 -3.99 15.61 -3.07
CA GLY A 159 -2.84 16.01 -3.90
C GLY A 159 -1.56 16.29 -3.09
N ASN A 160 -1.68 17.08 -2.02
CA ASN A 160 -0.56 17.38 -1.13
C ASN A 160 -0.01 16.14 -0.39
N HIS A 161 -0.84 15.13 -0.10
CA HIS A 161 -0.34 13.89 0.48
C HIS A 161 0.57 13.15 -0.50
N VAL A 162 0.15 13.02 -1.76
CA VAL A 162 0.95 12.33 -2.78
C VAL A 162 2.29 13.03 -2.98
N HIS A 163 2.28 14.37 -3.03
CA HIS A 163 3.51 15.15 -3.15
C HIS A 163 4.49 14.86 -2.00
N ARG A 164 4.01 14.82 -0.75
CA ARG A 164 4.83 14.47 0.41
C ARG A 164 5.31 13.02 0.35
N CYS A 165 4.43 12.09 0.02
CA CYS A 165 4.78 10.67 -0.05
C CYS A 165 5.81 10.34 -1.13
N CYS A 166 5.86 11.15 -2.20
CA CYS A 166 6.84 10.98 -3.28
C CYS A 166 8.22 11.58 -2.96
N GLN A 167 8.41 12.24 -1.81
CA GLN A 167 9.72 12.74 -1.40
C GLN A 167 10.64 11.59 -1.00
N LYS A 168 11.90 11.67 -1.40
CA LYS A 168 12.88 10.59 -1.22
C LYS A 168 13.02 10.19 0.26
N GLU A 169 13.06 11.18 1.14
CA GLU A 169 13.22 11.02 2.58
C GLU A 169 12.02 10.29 3.18
N ASN A 170 10.81 10.60 2.71
CA ASN A 170 9.58 9.98 3.19
C ASN A 170 9.41 8.54 2.66
N ILE A 171 9.82 8.28 1.41
CA ILE A 171 9.89 6.91 0.87
C ILE A 171 10.87 6.09 1.71
N ASP A 172 12.07 6.62 1.94
CA ASP A 172 13.13 5.92 2.69
C ASP A 172 12.69 5.63 4.14
N LEU A 173 12.02 6.59 4.79
CA LEU A 173 11.43 6.41 6.11
C LEU A 173 10.35 5.32 6.13
N LEU A 174 9.44 5.32 5.15
CA LEU A 174 8.36 4.33 5.04
C LEU A 174 8.92 2.90 4.90
N MET A 175 9.96 2.73 4.09
CA MET A 175 10.61 1.43 3.92
C MET A 175 11.38 1.01 5.17
N ALA A 176 12.13 1.94 5.78
CA ALA A 176 12.96 1.66 6.96
C ALA A 176 12.11 1.26 8.18
N ASP A 177 11.00 1.95 8.43
CA ASP A 177 10.12 1.64 9.57
C ASP A 177 9.54 0.21 9.48
N VAL A 178 9.22 -0.27 8.27
CA VAL A 178 8.76 -1.66 8.07
C VAL A 178 9.88 -2.65 8.42
N VAL A 179 11.09 -2.47 7.87
CA VAL A 179 12.22 -3.37 8.15
C VAL A 179 12.59 -3.35 9.64
N ASN A 180 12.62 -2.17 10.26
CA ASN A 180 12.94 -2.01 11.67
C ASN A 180 11.92 -2.72 12.55
N LEU A 181 10.62 -2.58 12.26
CA LEU A 181 9.59 -3.27 13.01
C LEU A 181 9.66 -4.79 12.79
N THR A 182 9.89 -5.26 11.56
CA THR A 182 10.12 -6.70 11.31
C THR A 182 11.31 -7.21 12.11
N ASN A 183 12.42 -6.49 12.16
CA ASN A 183 13.59 -6.89 12.96
C ASN A 183 13.29 -6.97 14.48
N GLN A 184 12.40 -6.12 14.97
CA GLN A 184 11.97 -6.15 16.38
C GLN A 184 10.99 -7.31 16.68
N LEU A 185 10.15 -7.69 15.73
CA LEU A 185 9.11 -8.71 15.91
C LEU A 185 9.59 -10.13 15.55
N CYS A 186 10.33 -10.26 14.46
CA CYS A 186 10.80 -11.52 13.91
C CYS A 186 12.06 -11.31 13.06
N PRO A 187 13.26 -11.44 13.68
CA PRO A 187 14.54 -11.28 12.99
C PRO A 187 14.71 -12.17 11.76
N ASP A 188 14.14 -13.37 11.76
CA ASP A 188 14.26 -14.34 10.66
C ASP A 188 13.62 -13.85 9.35
N LEU A 189 12.64 -12.95 9.43
CA LEU A 189 11.93 -12.40 8.27
C LEU A 189 12.51 -11.07 7.76
N VAL A 190 13.61 -10.59 8.34
CA VAL A 190 14.19 -9.28 7.98
C VAL A 190 14.69 -9.22 6.55
N GLU A 191 15.33 -10.28 6.05
CA GLU A 191 15.81 -10.30 4.66
C GLU A 191 14.64 -10.32 3.66
N GLU A 192 13.54 -11.01 3.99
CA GLU A 192 12.32 -10.96 3.19
C GLU A 192 11.71 -9.54 3.20
N ALA A 193 11.66 -8.90 4.38
CA ALA A 193 11.18 -7.52 4.52
C ALA A 193 12.03 -6.53 3.72
N LYS A 194 13.37 -6.67 3.73
CA LYS A 194 14.28 -5.85 2.92
C LYS A 194 14.04 -6.04 1.43
N ALA A 195 13.98 -7.29 0.96
CA ALA A 195 13.73 -7.58 -0.44
C ALA A 195 12.38 -7.01 -0.92
N MET A 196 11.34 -7.14 -0.09
CA MET A 196 10.01 -6.58 -0.36
C MET A 196 10.05 -5.05 -0.39
N THR A 197 10.62 -4.40 0.63
CA THR A 197 10.67 -2.94 0.71
C THR A 197 11.55 -2.32 -0.36
N ASP A 198 12.69 -2.92 -0.72
CA ASP A 198 13.54 -2.45 -1.82
C ASP A 198 12.81 -2.48 -3.17
N LYS A 199 12.00 -3.52 -3.41
CA LYS A 199 11.17 -3.61 -4.61
C LYS A 199 10.20 -2.44 -4.72
N TYR A 200 9.50 -2.09 -3.63
CA TYR A 200 8.56 -0.96 -3.59
C TYR A 200 9.26 0.40 -3.55
N LYS A 201 10.43 0.50 -2.92
CA LYS A 201 11.26 1.71 -2.89
C LYS A 201 11.58 2.19 -4.29
N VAL A 202 12.03 1.28 -5.17
CA VAL A 202 12.32 1.60 -6.56
C VAL A 202 11.04 2.03 -7.29
N LEU A 203 9.92 1.33 -7.08
CA LEU A 203 8.63 1.68 -7.68
C LEU A 203 8.19 3.11 -7.30
N PHE A 204 8.19 3.43 -6.01
CA PHE A 204 7.77 4.74 -5.51
C PHE A 204 8.72 5.86 -5.97
N ARG A 205 10.03 5.60 -6.05
CA ARG A 205 11.00 6.59 -6.56
C ARG A 205 10.77 6.87 -8.04
N LEU A 206 10.64 5.83 -8.87
CA LEU A 206 10.36 5.99 -10.31
C LEU A 206 9.04 6.75 -10.55
N PHE A 207 8.00 6.38 -9.81
CA PHE A 207 6.72 7.10 -9.87
C PHE A 207 6.84 8.54 -9.37
N GLY A 208 7.55 8.78 -8.26
CA GLY A 208 7.78 10.10 -7.69
C GLY A 208 8.52 11.04 -8.65
N THR A 209 9.49 10.52 -9.40
CA THR A 209 10.16 11.26 -10.46
C THR A 209 9.20 11.63 -11.58
N CYS A 210 8.37 10.69 -12.06
CA CYS A 210 7.33 10.98 -13.05
C CYS A 210 6.41 12.10 -12.54
N HIS A 211 5.87 11.92 -11.32
CA HIS A 211 4.96 12.87 -10.67
C HIS A 211 5.55 14.28 -10.63
N LYS A 212 6.81 14.42 -10.21
CA LYS A 212 7.48 15.71 -10.16
C LYS A 212 7.63 16.35 -11.54
N GLN A 213 7.93 15.56 -12.58
CA GLN A 213 8.19 16.08 -13.93
C GLN A 213 6.92 16.51 -14.67
N TYR A 214 5.82 15.75 -14.58
CA TYR A 214 4.58 16.12 -15.29
C TYR A 214 3.71 17.10 -14.48
N ASN A 215 3.81 17.11 -13.15
CA ASN A 215 2.93 17.91 -12.28
C ASN A 215 3.56 19.26 -11.91
N THR A 216 4.16 19.95 -12.87
CA THR A 216 4.70 21.31 -12.70
C THR A 216 3.75 22.35 -13.29
N ALA A 217 3.87 23.59 -12.81
CA ALA A 217 3.20 24.75 -13.38
C ALA A 217 4.13 25.57 -14.31
N ASP A 218 5.19 24.93 -14.81
CA ASP A 218 6.22 25.58 -15.63
C ASP A 218 6.11 25.13 -17.09
N PHE A 219 6.82 25.86 -17.95
CA PHE A 219 7.05 25.44 -19.32
C PHE A 219 8.17 24.38 -19.38
N HIS A 220 8.05 23.44 -20.30
CA HIS A 220 9.03 22.38 -20.53
C HIS A 220 9.84 22.66 -21.79
N SER A 221 11.16 22.48 -21.70
CA SER A 221 12.03 22.36 -22.88
C SER A 221 11.86 21.00 -23.56
N ASP A 222 12.33 20.86 -24.80
CA ASP A 222 12.32 19.57 -25.50
C ASP A 222 13.19 18.52 -24.77
N GLU A 223 14.27 18.96 -24.11
CA GLU A 223 15.10 18.13 -23.24
C GLU A 223 14.32 17.63 -22.01
N ASP A 224 13.54 18.51 -21.35
CA ASP A 224 12.70 18.12 -20.21
C ASP A 224 11.64 17.09 -20.61
N ILE A 225 11.05 17.28 -21.80
CA ILE A 225 10.04 16.38 -22.36
C ILE A 225 10.65 15.02 -22.68
N HIS A 226 11.85 15.00 -23.28
CA HIS A 226 12.57 13.76 -23.54
C HIS A 226 12.91 13.03 -22.23
N ALA A 227 13.37 13.76 -21.21
CA ALA A 227 13.63 13.21 -19.89
C ALA A 227 12.36 12.61 -19.25
N LEU A 228 11.21 13.29 -19.34
CA LEU A 228 9.93 12.78 -18.87
C LEU A 228 9.52 11.47 -19.56
N GLU A 229 9.68 11.41 -20.88
CA GLU A 229 9.37 10.21 -21.67
C GLU A 229 10.21 9.01 -21.23
N LEU A 230 11.51 9.21 -21.00
CA LEU A 230 12.40 8.17 -20.49
C LEU A 230 11.99 7.72 -19.08
N THR A 231 11.69 8.66 -18.17
CA THR A 231 11.26 8.32 -16.80
C THR A 231 9.97 7.49 -16.82
N ILE A 232 8.96 7.88 -17.61
CA ILE A 232 7.69 7.14 -17.72
C ILE A 232 7.93 5.72 -18.24
N ARG A 233 8.79 5.57 -19.27
CA ARG A 233 9.17 4.25 -19.79
C ARG A 233 9.86 3.40 -18.73
N SER A 234 10.84 3.94 -18.01
CA SER A 234 11.54 3.22 -16.93
C SER A 234 10.58 2.79 -15.82
N TYR A 235 9.68 3.68 -15.40
CA TYR A 235 8.65 3.38 -14.41
C TYR A 235 7.74 2.23 -14.85
N LEU A 236 7.16 2.30 -16.06
CA LEU A 236 6.21 1.30 -16.53
C LEU A 236 6.87 -0.02 -16.91
N GLN A 237 8.09 0.01 -17.45
CA GLN A 237 8.89 -1.20 -17.67
C GLN A 237 9.17 -1.89 -16.34
N TYR A 238 9.63 -1.16 -15.32
CA TYR A 238 9.85 -1.72 -13.99
C TYR A 238 8.56 -2.31 -13.40
N PHE A 239 7.44 -1.58 -13.51
CA PHE A 239 6.15 -2.06 -13.04
C PHE A 239 5.75 -3.38 -13.72
N ARG A 240 5.78 -3.45 -15.05
CA ARG A 240 5.44 -4.68 -15.80
C ARG A 240 6.37 -5.85 -15.47
N THR A 241 7.67 -5.60 -15.29
CA THR A 241 8.64 -6.67 -14.99
C THR A 241 8.51 -7.18 -13.55
N LYS A 242 8.30 -6.30 -12.57
CA LYS A 242 8.31 -6.67 -11.15
C LYS A 242 6.91 -6.96 -10.58
N PHE A 243 5.86 -6.52 -11.27
CA PHE A 243 4.46 -6.66 -10.88
C PHE A 243 3.62 -7.24 -12.03
N GLY A 244 4.15 -8.24 -12.73
CA GLY A 244 3.51 -8.81 -13.94
C GLY A 244 2.10 -9.40 -13.74
N ASN A 245 1.72 -9.73 -12.51
CA ASN A 245 0.37 -10.20 -12.17
C ASN A 245 -0.62 -9.06 -11.88
N GLU A 246 -0.14 -7.82 -11.78
CA GLU A 246 -1.01 -6.67 -11.54
C GLU A 246 -1.64 -6.13 -12.84
N THR A 247 -2.89 -5.68 -12.73
CA THR A 247 -3.58 -5.02 -13.83
C THR A 247 -3.01 -3.62 -14.10
N ILE A 248 -2.93 -3.25 -15.38
CA ILE A 248 -2.58 -1.90 -15.83
C ILE A 248 -3.86 -1.06 -15.84
N PRO A 249 -4.04 -0.10 -14.92
CA PRO A 249 -5.24 0.73 -14.90
C PRO A 249 -5.23 1.73 -16.07
N PRO A 250 -6.41 2.25 -16.48
CA PRO A 250 -6.51 3.29 -17.50
C PRO A 250 -5.60 4.51 -17.22
N LYS A 251 -5.37 4.84 -15.94
CA LYS A 251 -4.47 5.92 -15.54
C LYS A 251 -3.00 5.68 -15.91
N MET A 252 -2.53 4.42 -15.89
CA MET A 252 -1.17 4.11 -16.37
C MET A 252 -1.09 4.25 -17.88
N HIS A 253 -2.11 3.79 -18.61
CA HIS A 253 -2.19 3.99 -20.07
C HIS A 253 -2.21 5.49 -20.42
N ILE A 254 -2.97 6.31 -19.69
CA ILE A 254 -2.97 7.77 -19.86
C ILE A 254 -1.58 8.37 -19.62
N LEU A 255 -0.90 7.94 -18.55
CA LEU A 255 0.46 8.39 -18.28
C LEU A 255 1.43 8.00 -19.41
N GLU A 256 1.32 6.80 -19.94
CA GLU A 256 2.20 6.27 -21.00
C GLU A 256 1.98 6.94 -22.35
N ASP A 257 0.73 6.95 -22.81
CA ASP A 257 0.41 7.21 -24.22
C ASP A 257 -0.12 8.62 -24.47
N HIS A 258 -0.58 9.32 -23.42
CA HIS A 258 -1.29 10.61 -23.58
C HIS A 258 -0.59 11.80 -22.93
N VAL A 259 0.18 11.60 -21.85
CA VAL A 259 0.87 12.71 -21.14
C VAL A 259 1.98 13.32 -21.99
N VAL A 260 2.90 12.51 -22.53
CA VAL A 260 4.03 13.04 -23.32
C VAL A 260 3.55 13.75 -24.59
N PRO A 261 2.63 13.20 -25.41
CA PRO A 261 2.12 13.91 -26.57
C PRO A 261 1.42 15.23 -26.24
N PHE A 262 0.71 15.29 -25.10
CA PHE A 262 0.09 16.54 -24.64
C PHE A 262 1.16 17.60 -24.33
N ILE A 263 2.16 17.26 -23.52
CA ILE A 263 3.21 18.21 -23.14
C ILE A 263 4.07 18.60 -24.35
N LYS A 264 4.36 17.67 -25.29
CA LYS A 264 5.02 17.97 -26.58
C LYS A 264 4.29 19.03 -27.40
N LYS A 265 2.97 19.07 -27.32
CA LYS A 265 2.15 19.99 -28.11
C LYS A 265 2.03 21.37 -27.49
N TRP A 266 1.95 21.44 -26.16
CA TRP A 266 1.63 22.67 -25.44
C TRP A 266 2.81 23.24 -24.65
N HIS A 267 3.90 22.48 -24.51
CA HIS A 267 5.11 22.82 -23.76
C HIS A 267 4.85 23.26 -22.31
N VAL A 268 3.75 22.80 -21.71
CA VAL A 268 3.37 23.10 -20.33
C VAL A 268 3.11 21.82 -19.54
N GLY A 269 3.51 21.84 -18.26
CA GLY A 269 3.16 20.79 -17.31
C GLY A 269 1.67 20.68 -17.05
N LEU A 270 1.23 19.51 -16.59
CA LEU A 270 -0.17 19.27 -16.24
C LEU A 270 -0.63 20.09 -15.03
N GLY A 271 0.31 20.53 -14.18
CA GLY A 271 0.02 21.41 -13.06
C GLY A 271 -0.40 22.81 -13.51
N PHE A 272 0.06 23.27 -14.67
CA PHE A 272 -0.28 24.59 -15.24
C PHE A 272 -1.77 24.69 -15.59
N LEU A 273 -2.32 23.60 -16.14
CA LEU A 273 -3.74 23.48 -16.49
C LEU A 273 -4.52 22.66 -15.45
N GLY A 274 -3.96 22.52 -14.24
CA GLY A 274 -4.48 21.68 -13.19
C GLY A 274 -5.69 22.28 -12.49
N GLU A 275 -6.46 21.41 -11.83
CA GLU A 275 -7.68 21.77 -11.09
C GLU A 275 -7.42 22.63 -9.84
N GLN A 276 -6.14 22.81 -9.46
CA GLN A 276 -5.73 23.61 -8.31
C GLN A 276 -6.20 25.07 -8.38
N GLY A 277 -6.34 25.63 -9.60
CA GLY A 277 -6.90 26.96 -9.79
C GLY A 277 -8.35 27.04 -9.28
N VAL A 278 -9.18 26.06 -9.61
CA VAL A 278 -10.59 26.00 -9.19
C VAL A 278 -10.70 25.75 -7.68
N GLU A 279 -9.85 24.89 -7.11
CA GLU A 279 -9.79 24.68 -5.65
C GLU A 279 -9.46 25.96 -4.89
N SER A 280 -8.52 26.76 -5.40
CA SER A 280 -8.16 28.05 -4.80
C SER A 280 -9.32 29.06 -4.86
N VAL A 281 -10.09 29.05 -5.95
CA VAL A 281 -11.31 29.86 -6.09
C VAL A 281 -12.33 29.44 -5.06
N HIS A 282 -12.61 28.14 -4.91
CA HIS A 282 -13.54 27.63 -3.89
C HIS A 282 -13.16 28.06 -2.46
N ALA A 283 -11.87 27.90 -2.09
CA ALA A 283 -11.39 28.34 -0.78
C ALA A 283 -11.61 29.84 -0.56
N ARG A 284 -11.36 30.66 -1.60
CA ARG A 284 -11.55 32.10 -1.55
C ARG A 284 -13.01 32.50 -1.45
N LEU A 285 -13.90 31.87 -2.21
CA LEU A 285 -15.34 32.09 -2.13
C LEU A 285 -15.88 31.75 -0.74
N ASN A 286 -15.40 30.66 -0.13
CA ASN A 286 -15.78 30.28 1.24
C ASN A 286 -15.31 31.30 2.28
N SER A 287 -14.10 31.86 2.13
CA SER A 287 -13.59 32.93 3.00
C SER A 287 -14.42 34.20 2.88
N ILE A 288 -14.76 34.62 1.65
CA ILE A 288 -15.63 35.79 1.43
C ILE A 288 -17.01 35.53 2.04
N LYS A 289 -17.59 34.34 1.80
CA LYS A 289 -18.88 33.92 2.36
C LYS A 289 -18.88 34.00 3.89
N TYR A 290 -17.78 33.61 4.54
CA TYR A 290 -17.63 33.73 5.99
C TYR A 290 -17.78 35.18 6.47
N ASN A 291 -17.17 36.13 5.77
CA ASN A 291 -17.18 37.55 6.13
C ASN A 291 -18.55 38.23 5.93
N VAL A 292 -19.44 37.64 5.13
CA VAL A 292 -20.76 38.21 4.82
C VAL A 292 -21.92 37.46 5.49
N ARG A 293 -21.63 36.56 6.45
CA ARG A 293 -22.62 35.75 7.19
C ARG A 293 -23.65 36.56 7.99
N GLY A 294 -23.41 37.87 8.18
CA GLY A 294 -24.37 38.77 8.84
C GLY A 294 -25.56 39.17 7.96
N LEU A 295 -25.51 38.88 6.65
CA LEU A 295 -26.63 39.10 5.73
C LEU A 295 -27.70 38.02 5.93
N LYS A 296 -28.98 38.41 5.93
CA LYS A 296 -30.10 37.49 6.20
C LYS A 296 -30.62 36.77 4.97
N ASP A 297 -30.37 37.31 3.78
CA ASP A 297 -30.89 36.79 2.52
C ASP A 297 -29.81 36.08 1.71
N ASP A 298 -30.13 34.90 1.18
CA ASP A 298 -29.21 34.05 0.43
C ASP A 298 -28.77 34.70 -0.90
N LEU A 299 -29.67 35.45 -1.54
CA LEU A 299 -29.35 36.16 -2.78
C LEU A 299 -28.38 37.32 -2.51
N ASP A 300 -28.56 38.05 -1.41
CA ASP A 300 -27.64 39.09 -0.98
C ASP A 300 -26.26 38.54 -0.59
N ILE A 301 -26.21 37.40 0.10
CA ILE A 301 -24.96 36.67 0.38
C ILE A 301 -24.26 36.33 -0.94
N LEU A 302 -24.97 35.70 -1.89
CA LEU A 302 -24.39 35.28 -3.15
C LEU A 302 -23.87 36.47 -3.98
N LYS A 303 -24.68 37.54 -4.11
CA LYS A 303 -24.28 38.76 -4.81
C LYS A 303 -23.04 39.38 -4.18
N SER A 304 -23.01 39.50 -2.86
CA SER A 304 -21.86 40.06 -2.13
C SER A 304 -20.60 39.22 -2.33
N VAL A 305 -20.72 37.89 -2.29
CA VAL A 305 -19.60 36.97 -2.55
C VAL A 305 -19.06 37.14 -3.96
N MET A 306 -19.93 37.18 -4.97
CA MET A 306 -19.53 37.31 -6.37
C MET A 306 -18.90 38.66 -6.70
N VAL A 307 -19.51 39.76 -6.24
CA VAL A 307 -18.99 41.11 -6.47
C VAL A 307 -17.63 41.29 -5.79
N THR A 308 -17.50 40.84 -4.54
CA THR A 308 -16.23 40.92 -3.80
C THR A 308 -15.14 40.09 -4.48
N HIS A 309 -15.45 38.86 -4.90
CA HIS A 309 -14.49 38.03 -5.61
C HIS A 309 -14.06 38.67 -6.92
N TRP A 310 -15.01 39.17 -7.73
CA TRP A 310 -14.74 39.86 -8.98
C TRP A 310 -13.84 41.08 -8.80
N VAL A 311 -14.13 41.95 -7.82
CA VAL A 311 -13.28 43.12 -7.55
C VAL A 311 -11.86 42.70 -7.17
N GLN A 312 -11.72 41.65 -6.34
CA GLN A 312 -10.42 41.17 -5.88
C GLN A 312 -9.59 40.47 -6.95
N THR A 313 -10.19 39.92 -8.01
CA THR A 313 -9.48 39.18 -9.07
C THR A 313 -9.26 40.00 -10.35
N ARG A 314 -9.73 41.25 -10.41
CA ARG A 314 -9.45 42.15 -11.53
C ARG A 314 -7.94 42.40 -11.65
N PRO A 315 -7.36 42.34 -12.87
CA PRO A 315 -5.94 42.59 -13.09
C PRO A 315 -5.46 43.95 -12.53
N GLY A 316 -6.26 45.01 -12.68
CA GLY A 316 -5.95 46.35 -12.16
C GLY A 316 -6.10 46.54 -10.65
N ALA A 317 -6.60 45.55 -9.91
CA ALA A 317 -6.72 45.64 -8.45
C ALA A 317 -5.39 45.33 -7.73
N HIS A 318 -4.41 44.74 -8.43
CA HIS A 318 -3.13 44.30 -7.86
C HIS A 318 -1.98 45.28 -8.09
N SER A 319 -2.19 46.35 -8.86
CA SER A 319 -1.17 47.37 -9.17
C SER A 319 -1.04 48.49 -8.11
N ILE A 320 -1.71 48.36 -6.95
CA ILE A 320 -1.73 49.36 -5.87
C ILE A 320 -1.39 48.70 -4.51
N ARG A 321 -0.56 47.66 -4.50
CA ARG A 321 -0.05 47.05 -3.25
C ARG A 321 1.46 47.02 -3.21
#